data_AF-A0AAP2ZKR5-F1
#
_entry.id   AF-A0AAP2ZKR5-F1
#
_cell.length_a   1.000
_cell.length_b   1.000
_cell.length_c   1.000
_cell.angle_alpha   90.00
_cell.angle_beta   90.00
_cell.angle_gamma   90.00
#
_symmetry.space_group_name_H-M   'P 1'
#
loop_
_entity.id
_entity.type
_entity.pdbx_description
1 polymer ?
#
loop_
_entity_poly.entity_id
_entity_poly.type
_entity_poly.pdbx_seq_one_letter_code
_entity_poly.pdbx_strand_id
1 'polypeptide(L)'
;MGLILLPLLILWLGVGIYAIRIGYQVLVGASELTYTLSVCAIALVALLLYLYFGFAQFKENKELWAFETSMFFAANKFAFGIMMLGLILHWFGQGVLTSAYLKPLPFVMIFTVSFGAMAGVILSDTFMAKFDIQKMH
;
A
#
# COMPACT_ATOMS: atom_id res chain seq x y z
N MET A 1 11.34 17.05 -10.45
CA MET A 1 11.53 15.84 -9.62
C MET A 1 10.63 14.65 -9.99
N GLY A 2 9.80 14.74 -11.03
CA GLY A 2 9.08 13.57 -11.58
C GLY A 2 9.99 12.42 -12.03
N LEU A 3 11.27 12.70 -12.27
CA LEU A 3 12.30 11.71 -12.60
C LEU A 3 12.58 10.70 -11.47
N ILE A 4 12.32 11.04 -10.20
CA ILE A 4 12.54 10.16 -9.04
C ILE A 4 11.24 9.38 -8.68
N LEU A 5 10.09 10.03 -8.86
CA LEU A 5 8.78 9.43 -8.63
C LEU A 5 8.50 8.25 -9.58
N LEU A 6 8.93 8.36 -10.84
CA LEU A 6 8.69 7.30 -11.83
C LEU A 6 9.40 5.97 -11.48
N PRO A 7 10.71 5.95 -11.16
CA PRO A 7 11.38 4.75 -10.64
C PRO A 7 10.71 4.16 -9.40
N LEU A 8 10.25 5.00 -8.47
CA LEU A 8 9.55 4.54 -7.27
C LEU A 8 8.21 3.89 -7.62
N LEU A 9 7.44 4.46 -8.55
CA LEU A 9 6.20 3.86 -9.03
C LEU A 9 6.45 2.51 -9.71
N ILE A 10 7.53 2.37 -10.50
CA ILE A 10 7.91 1.09 -11.10
C ILE A 10 8.26 0.06 -10.02
N LEU A 11 8.98 0.47 -8.97
CA LEU A 11 9.26 -0.39 -7.82
C LEU A 11 7.95 -0.86 -7.16
N TRP A 12 7.06 0.06 -6.83
CA TRP A 12 5.78 -0.28 -6.18
C TRP A 12 4.87 -1.12 -7.07
N LEU A 13 4.92 -0.94 -8.39
CA LEU A 13 4.23 -1.79 -9.34
C LEU A 13 4.79 -3.21 -9.31
N GLY A 14 6.12 -3.38 -9.34
CA GLY A 14 6.76 -4.69 -9.24
C GLY A 14 6.41 -5.41 -7.93
N VAL A 15 6.43 -4.68 -6.81
CA VAL A 15 6.02 -5.18 -5.50
C VAL A 15 4.53 -5.52 -5.47
N GLY A 16 3.68 -4.73 -6.11
CA GLY A 16 2.24 -4.99 -6.22
C GLY A 16 1.92 -6.23 -7.04
N ILE A 17 2.61 -6.43 -8.17
CA ILE A 17 2.51 -7.67 -8.96
C ILE A 17 2.94 -8.87 -8.10
N TYR A 18 4.01 -8.72 -7.34
CA TYR A 18 4.46 -9.77 -6.41
C TYR A 18 3.42 -10.04 -5.32
N ALA A 19 2.80 -9.01 -4.76
CA ALA A 19 1.71 -9.15 -3.78
C ALA A 19 0.54 -9.94 -4.36
N ILE A 20 0.11 -9.66 -5.60
CA ILE A 20 -0.95 -10.42 -6.27
C ILE A 20 -0.58 -11.90 -6.37
N ARG A 21 0.68 -12.22 -6.69
CA ARG A 21 1.16 -13.61 -6.74
C ARG A 21 1.07 -14.30 -5.38
N ILE A 22 1.46 -13.63 -4.29
CA ILE A 22 1.31 -14.17 -2.93
C ILE A 22 -0.17 -14.39 -2.61
N GLY A 23 -1.02 -13.41 -2.91
CA GLY A 23 -2.47 -13.50 -2.73
C GLY A 23 -3.04 -14.71 -3.46
N TYR A 24 -2.70 -14.89 -4.74
CA TYR A 24 -3.13 -16.05 -5.52
C TYR A 24 -2.71 -17.38 -4.87
N GLN A 25 -1.46 -17.52 -4.41
CA GLN A 25 -0.99 -18.73 -3.73
C GLN A 25 -1.77 -19.03 -2.43
N VAL A 26 -2.05 -17.99 -1.64
CA VAL A 26 -2.82 -18.13 -0.39
C VAL A 26 -4.28 -18.49 -0.67
N LEU A 27 -4.88 -17.87 -1.70
CA LEU A 27 -6.29 -18.01 -2.00
C LEU A 27 -6.62 -19.30 -2.74
N VAL A 28 -5.76 -19.78 -3.65
CA VAL A 28 -5.95 -21.07 -4.33
C VAL A 28 -5.82 -22.24 -3.35
N GLY A 29 -5.00 -22.09 -2.31
CA GLY A 29 -4.92 -23.06 -1.22
C GLY A 29 -6.16 -23.10 -0.31
N ALA A 30 -7.09 -22.14 -0.46
CA ALA A 30 -8.33 -22.09 0.32
C ALA A 30 -9.50 -22.61 -0.51
N SER A 31 -10.18 -23.65 -0.01
CA SER A 31 -11.36 -24.23 -0.67
C SER A 31 -12.64 -23.41 -0.46
N GLU A 32 -12.64 -22.48 0.49
CA GLU A 32 -13.84 -21.74 0.90
C GLU A 32 -13.90 -20.33 0.31
N LEU A 33 -14.97 -20.06 -0.44
CA LEU A 33 -15.25 -18.74 -1.03
C LEU A 33 -15.34 -17.64 0.04
N THR A 34 -15.97 -17.93 1.18
CA THR A 34 -16.14 -16.97 2.28
C THR A 34 -14.80 -16.49 2.82
N TYR A 35 -13.84 -17.40 2.97
CA TYR A 35 -12.49 -17.06 3.40
C TYR A 35 -11.81 -16.13 2.40
N THR A 36 -11.85 -16.47 1.11
CA THR A 36 -11.28 -15.65 0.03
C THR A 36 -11.87 -14.24 0.00
N LEU A 37 -13.20 -14.12 0.08
CA LEU A 37 -13.88 -12.82 0.13
C LEU A 37 -13.46 -12.01 1.36
N SER A 38 -13.34 -12.65 2.52
CA SER A 38 -12.93 -11.98 3.75
C SER A 38 -11.52 -11.41 3.66
N VAL A 39 -10.57 -12.17 3.09
CA VAL A 39 -9.18 -11.74 2.90
C VAL A 39 -9.09 -10.56 1.94
N CYS A 40 -9.81 -10.63 0.81
CA CYS A 40 -9.88 -9.52 -0.14
C CYS A 40 -10.50 -8.26 0.49
N ALA A 41 -11.59 -8.42 1.25
CA ALA A 41 -12.23 -7.30 1.95
C ALA A 41 -11.27 -6.65 2.97
N ILE A 42 -10.55 -7.46 3.75
CA ILE A 42 -9.54 -6.97 4.70
C ILE A 42 -8.43 -6.20 3.97
N ALA A 43 -7.91 -6.73 2.85
CA ALA A 43 -6.88 -6.06 2.07
C ALA A 43 -7.35 -4.70 1.52
N LEU A 44 -8.58 -4.63 1.03
CA LEU A 44 -9.19 -3.39 0.54
C LEU A 44 -9.43 -2.38 1.66
N VAL A 45 -9.95 -2.81 2.81
CA VAL A 45 -10.14 -1.94 3.99
C VAL A 45 -8.80 -1.42 4.48
N ALA A 46 -7.77 -2.27 4.58
CA ALA A 46 -6.43 -1.85 4.97
C ALA A 46 -5.83 -0.83 3.99
N LEU A 47 -6.03 -1.02 2.68
CA LEU A 47 -5.67 -0.04 1.65
C LEU A 47 -6.36 1.31 1.85
N LEU A 48 -7.67 1.31 2.07
CA LEU A 48 -8.45 2.53 2.29
C LEU A 48 -8.03 3.25 3.57
N LEU A 49 -7.78 2.52 4.65
CA LEU A 49 -7.27 3.09 5.90
C LEU A 49 -5.89 3.71 5.71
N TYR A 50 -4.98 3.01 5.03
CA TYR A 50 -3.65 3.54 4.72
C TYR A 50 -3.72 4.86 3.94
N LEU A 51 -4.56 4.93 2.91
CA LEU A 51 -4.79 6.16 2.14
C LEU A 51 -5.42 7.25 3.00
N TYR A 52 -6.47 6.93 3.76
CA TYR A 52 -7.17 7.89 4.62
C TYR A 52 -6.22 8.54 5.62
N PHE A 53 -5.46 7.74 6.37
CA PHE A 53 -4.51 8.27 7.35
C PHE A 53 -3.35 9.01 6.67
N GLY A 54 -2.84 8.50 5.55
CA GLY A 54 -1.77 9.15 4.80
C GLY A 54 -2.16 10.52 4.21
N PHE A 55 -3.43 10.71 3.86
CA PHE A 55 -3.97 12.00 3.43
C PHE A 55 -4.40 12.90 4.59
N ALA A 56 -4.93 12.33 5.68
CA ALA A 56 -5.46 13.10 6.81
C ALA A 56 -4.41 14.04 7.43
N GLN A 57 -3.15 13.62 7.50
CA GLN A 57 -2.04 14.45 7.99
C GLN A 57 -1.78 15.73 7.17
N PHE A 58 -2.26 15.80 5.94
CA PHE A 58 -2.06 16.95 5.05
C PHE A 58 -3.28 17.88 4.97
N LYS A 59 -4.41 17.48 5.56
CA LYS A 59 -5.70 18.15 5.38
C LYS A 59 -5.74 19.58 5.92
N GLU A 60 -4.94 19.88 6.94
CA GLU A 60 -4.92 21.20 7.60
C GLU A 60 -3.90 22.18 6.97
N ASN A 61 -3.09 21.70 6.03
CA ASN A 61 -2.07 22.54 5.39
C ASN A 61 -2.69 23.41 4.31
N LYS A 62 -2.34 24.70 4.30
CA LYS A 62 -2.80 25.68 3.29
C LYS A 62 -1.91 25.72 2.05
N GLU A 63 -0.64 25.37 2.22
CA GLU A 63 0.38 25.36 1.18
C GLU A 63 1.19 24.08 1.33
N LEU A 64 1.37 23.34 0.24
CA LEU A 64 2.25 22.17 0.19
C LEU A 64 3.07 22.22 -1.09
N TRP A 65 4.27 21.67 -1.04
CA TRP A 65 5.04 21.49 -2.27
C TRP A 65 4.32 20.50 -3.19
N ALA A 66 4.31 20.77 -4.50
CA ALA A 66 3.46 20.04 -5.46
C ALA A 66 3.65 18.50 -5.45
N PHE A 67 4.80 18.01 -4.99
CA PHE A 67 5.12 16.59 -4.92
C PHE A 67 5.21 16.05 -3.49
N GLU A 68 4.92 16.86 -2.47
CA GLU A 68 5.12 16.48 -1.06
C GLU A 68 4.25 15.30 -0.65
N THR A 69 2.94 15.37 -0.95
CA THR A 69 2.00 14.28 -0.69
C THR A 69 2.36 13.02 -1.48
N SER A 70 2.74 13.16 -2.75
CA SER A 70 3.15 12.04 -3.61
C SER A 70 4.43 11.37 -3.11
N MET A 71 5.42 12.16 -2.70
CA MET A 71 6.68 11.66 -2.14
C MET A 71 6.46 11.04 -0.76
N PHE A 72 5.52 11.55 0.03
CA PHE A 72 5.13 10.88 1.26
C PHE A 72 4.66 9.46 0.95
N PHE A 73 3.71 9.27 0.04
CA PHE A 73 3.23 7.92 -0.28
C PHE A 73 4.28 7.02 -0.95
N ALA A 74 5.08 7.56 -1.87
CA ALA A 74 6.05 6.78 -2.64
C ALA A 74 7.36 6.47 -1.88
N ALA A 75 7.77 7.33 -0.96
CA ALA A 75 9.08 7.24 -0.30
C ALA A 75 8.98 7.07 1.23
N ASN A 76 7.80 6.74 1.77
CA ASN A 76 7.60 6.53 3.19
C ASN A 76 8.48 5.38 3.73
N LYS A 77 9.37 5.70 4.67
CA LYS A 77 10.19 4.70 5.36
C LYS A 77 9.36 3.61 6.04
N PHE A 78 8.19 3.97 6.58
CA PHE A 78 7.27 3.00 7.19
C PHE A 78 6.69 2.04 6.14
N ALA A 79 6.35 2.52 4.95
CA ALA A 79 5.86 1.68 3.86
C ALA A 79 6.94 0.67 3.41
N PHE A 80 8.19 1.12 3.28
CA PHE A 80 9.33 0.24 3.01
C PHE A 80 9.57 -0.77 4.15
N GLY A 81 9.45 -0.36 5.41
CA GLY A 81 9.57 -1.25 6.56
C GLY A 81 8.50 -2.34 6.57
N ILE A 82 7.24 -1.98 6.31
CA ILE A 82 6.12 -2.92 6.22
C ILE A 82 6.31 -3.87 5.02
N MET A 83 6.74 -3.35 3.87
CA MET A 83 7.06 -4.17 2.70
C MET A 83 8.14 -5.21 3.04
N MET A 84 9.27 -4.79 3.63
CA MET A 84 10.34 -5.70 4.02
C MET A 84 9.88 -6.74 5.04
N LEU A 85 9.10 -6.32 6.04
CA LEU A 85 8.52 -7.22 7.04
C LEU A 85 7.57 -8.25 6.40
N GLY A 86 6.74 -7.83 5.44
CA GLY A 86 5.89 -8.74 4.69
C GLY A 86 6.67 -9.74 3.85
N LEU A 87 7.76 -9.32 3.20
CA LEU A 87 8.64 -10.22 2.44
C LEU A 87 9.32 -11.25 3.36
N ILE A 88 9.82 -10.80 4.50
CA ILE A 88 10.44 -11.69 5.49
C ILE A 88 9.42 -12.72 6.00
N LEU A 89 8.21 -12.28 6.33
CA LEU A 89 7.15 -13.19 6.78
C LEU A 89 6.70 -14.15 5.68
N HIS A 90 6.69 -13.73 4.41
CA HIS A 90 6.35 -14.61 3.31
C HIS A 90 7.40 -15.73 3.12
N TRP A 91 8.70 -15.41 3.17
CA TRP A 91 9.76 -16.39 2.93
C TRP A 91 10.14 -17.23 4.15
N PHE A 92 10.20 -16.60 5.32
CA PHE A 92 10.69 -17.25 6.55
C PHE A 92 9.59 -17.50 7.57
N GLY A 93 8.40 -16.92 7.39
CA GLY A 93 7.30 -17.02 8.34
C GLY A 93 6.53 -18.33 8.31
N GLN A 94 6.89 -19.33 7.49
CA GLN A 94 6.13 -20.59 7.40
C GLN A 94 6.02 -21.34 8.74
N GLY A 95 7.01 -21.20 9.63
CA GLY A 95 6.97 -21.78 10.99
C GLY A 95 6.13 -20.98 12.00
N VAL A 96 5.85 -19.69 11.73
CA VAL A 96 5.12 -18.79 12.64
C VAL A 96 3.67 -18.60 12.18
N LEU A 97 3.43 -18.59 10.87
CA LEU A 97 2.12 -18.42 10.23
C LEU A 97 1.41 -19.78 10.07
N THR A 98 1.29 -20.51 11.18
CA THR A 98 0.69 -21.86 11.19
C THR A 98 -0.83 -21.80 11.05
N SER A 99 -1.46 -20.77 11.61
CA SER A 99 -2.91 -20.51 11.53
C SER A 99 -3.34 -20.10 10.13
N ALA A 100 -4.44 -20.67 9.64
CA ALA A 100 -5.06 -20.29 8.36
C ALA A 100 -5.31 -18.78 8.28
N TYR A 101 -5.76 -18.14 9.37
CA TYR A 101 -6.07 -16.71 9.41
C TYR A 101 -4.85 -15.79 9.33
N LEU A 102 -3.66 -16.29 9.67
CA LEU A 102 -2.42 -15.50 9.64
C LEU A 102 -1.68 -15.64 8.30
N LYS A 103 -1.92 -16.71 7.54
CA LYS A 103 -1.28 -16.94 6.24
C LYS A 103 -1.48 -15.81 5.21
N PRO A 104 -2.61 -15.08 5.16
CA PRO A 104 -2.79 -13.96 4.25
C PRO A 104 -2.07 -12.68 4.67
N LEU A 105 -1.54 -12.60 5.89
CA LEU A 105 -1.00 -11.37 6.45
C LEU A 105 0.13 -10.77 5.58
N PRO A 106 1.10 -11.54 5.05
CA PRO A 106 2.09 -11.03 4.10
C PRO A 106 1.46 -10.42 2.84
N PHE A 107 0.43 -11.07 2.28
CA PHE A 107 -0.30 -10.54 1.13
C PHE A 107 -0.94 -9.19 1.47
N VAL A 108 -1.71 -9.12 2.55
CA VAL A 108 -2.41 -7.90 2.97
C VAL A 108 -1.43 -6.74 3.15
N MET A 109 -0.33 -6.95 3.88
CA MET A 109 0.65 -5.90 4.15
C MET A 109 1.31 -5.38 2.87
N ILE A 110 1.86 -6.29 2.04
CA ILE A 110 2.59 -5.90 0.83
C ILE A 110 1.63 -5.24 -0.16
N PHE A 111 0.42 -5.80 -0.33
CA PHE A 111 -0.63 -5.24 -1.18
C PHE A 111 -1.02 -3.83 -0.74
N THR A 112 -1.31 -3.64 0.55
CA THR A 112 -1.73 -2.35 1.10
C THR A 112 -0.69 -1.27 0.85
N VAL A 113 0.59 -1.52 1.13
CA VAL A 113 1.62 -0.49 0.95
C VAL A 113 1.96 -0.25 -0.52
N SER A 114 1.96 -1.28 -1.36
CA SER A 114 2.29 -1.11 -2.79
C SER A 114 1.19 -0.38 -3.55
N PHE A 115 -0.05 -0.85 -3.42
CA PHE A 115 -1.20 -0.19 -4.07
C PHE A 115 -1.51 1.14 -3.40
N GLY A 116 -1.29 1.26 -2.09
CA GLY A 116 -1.44 2.51 -1.36
C GLY A 116 -0.43 3.57 -1.79
N ALA A 117 0.83 3.19 -2.02
CA ALA A 117 1.85 4.09 -2.55
C ALA A 117 1.48 4.59 -3.94
N MET A 118 1.10 3.68 -4.85
CA MET A 118 0.68 4.06 -6.22
C MET A 118 -0.59 4.92 -6.22
N ALA A 119 -1.63 4.51 -5.50
CA ALA A 119 -2.88 5.24 -5.43
C ALA A 119 -2.69 6.61 -4.76
N GLY A 120 -1.89 6.70 -3.69
CA GLY A 120 -1.58 7.96 -3.02
C GLY A 120 -0.85 8.95 -3.93
N VAL A 121 0.09 8.47 -4.76
CA VAL A 121 0.73 9.30 -5.79
C VAL A 121 -0.28 9.80 -6.82
N ILE A 122 -1.14 8.93 -7.35
CA ILE A 122 -2.12 9.29 -8.39
C ILE A 122 -3.18 10.26 -7.85
N LEU A 123 -3.64 10.04 -6.61
CA LEU A 123 -4.71 10.82 -5.98
C LEU A 123 -4.23 12.11 -5.32
N SER A 124 -2.92 12.33 -5.22
CA SER A 124 -2.30 13.49 -4.57
C SER A 124 -2.82 14.84 -5.10
N ASP A 125 -2.85 14.99 -6.43
CA ASP A 125 -3.31 16.20 -7.09
C ASP A 125 -4.81 16.44 -6.86
N THR A 126 -5.61 15.38 -6.95
CA THR A 126 -7.06 15.45 -6.67
C THR A 126 -7.32 15.81 -5.21
N PHE A 127 -6.52 15.30 -4.28
CA PHE A 127 -6.61 15.64 -2.86
C PHE A 127 -6.31 17.12 -2.63
N MET A 128 -5.20 17.65 -3.17
CA MET A 128 -4.86 19.06 -3.02
C MET A 128 -5.93 19.98 -3.61
N ALA A 129 -6.45 19.63 -4.79
CA ALA A 129 -7.55 20.38 -5.42
C ALA A 129 -8.84 20.36 -4.58
N LYS A 130 -9.16 19.22 -3.95
CA LYS A 130 -10.36 19.07 -3.11
C LYS A 130 -10.30 19.90 -1.82
N PHE A 131 -9.11 20.14 -1.29
CA PHE A 131 -8.90 20.86 -0.02
C PHE A 131 -8.37 22.28 -0.20
N ASP A 132 -8.38 22.83 -1.44
CA ASP A 132 -7.88 24.17 -1.77
C ASP A 132 -6.44 24.41 -1.27
N ILE A 133 -5.60 23.37 -1.37
CA ILE A 133 -4.19 23.46 -0.95
C ILE A 133 -3.39 24.06 -2.10
N GLN A 134 -2.77 25.21 -1.86
CA GLN A 134 -1.93 25.86 -2.87
C GLN A 134 -0.61 25.11 -3.06
N LYS A 135 -0.19 24.98 -4.31
CA LYS A 135 1.05 24.32 -4.70
C LYS A 135 2.21 25.32 -4.65
N MET A 136 3.18 25.09 -3.76
CA MET A 136 4.47 25.76 -3.83
C MET A 136 5.35 25.08 -4.88
N HIS A 137 6.15 25.89 -5.61
CA HIS A 137 7.04 25.45 -6.68
C HIS A 137 8.28 24.70 -6.16
#